data_AF-A0AAU5G232-F1
#
_entry.id   AF-A0AAU5G232-F1
#
_cell.length_a   1.000
_cell.length_b   1.000
_cell.length_c   1.000
_cell.angle_alpha   90.00
_cell.angle_beta   90.00
_cell.angle_gamma   90.00
#
_symmetry.space_group_name_H-M   'P 1'
#
loop_
_entity.id
_entity.type
_entity.pdbx_description
1 polymer ?
#
loop_
_entity_poly.entity_id
_entity_poly.type
_entity_poly.pdbx_seq_one_letter_code
_entity_poly.pdbx_strand_id
1 'polypeptide(L)'
;MSTPEHERWTALTVRRPDDVRTEAGGAVPLPWQMEKLTEYNDRLSNRRLPADFPYDIERGDADDSLAALALGTSIRRDIEREHASLVCEAIELGATWDQVAAALDISADEARYLLREWADGQRRMRLRCAFMAAVPAGRGRSPCWSEWSCRASAEAGVQRVAVSPTCG
;
A
#
# COMPACT_ATOMS: atom_id res chain seq x y z
N MET A 1 -2.53 -25.07 -0.07
CA MET A 1 -3.62 -24.83 -1.03
C MET A 1 -3.58 -23.36 -1.37
N SER A 2 -3.17 -23.00 -2.58
CA SER A 2 -3.31 -21.65 -3.11
C SER A 2 -4.80 -21.33 -3.25
N THR A 3 -5.17 -20.08 -3.02
CA THR A 3 -6.54 -19.64 -3.33
C THR A 3 -6.65 -19.42 -4.85
N PRO A 4 -7.85 -19.56 -5.46
CA PRO A 4 -8.04 -19.24 -6.88
C PRO A 4 -7.59 -17.82 -7.27
N GLU A 5 -7.62 -16.89 -6.32
CA GLU A 5 -7.12 -15.53 -6.50
C GLU A 5 -5.59 -15.45 -6.55
N HIS A 6 -4.89 -16.23 -5.71
CA HIS A 6 -3.44 -16.34 -5.75
C HIS A 6 -2.96 -16.94 -7.07
N GLU A 7 -3.62 -17.98 -7.58
CA GLU A 7 -3.28 -18.60 -8.87
C GLU A 7 -3.45 -17.63 -10.05
N ARG A 8 -4.54 -16.85 -10.06
CA ARG A 8 -4.76 -15.79 -11.05
C ARG A 8 -3.68 -14.71 -10.96
N TRP A 9 -3.35 -14.29 -9.74
CA TRP A 9 -2.28 -13.34 -9.49
C TRP A 9 -0.94 -13.85 -10.04
N THR A 10 -0.58 -15.11 -9.77
CA THR A 10 0.64 -15.73 -10.27
C THR A 10 0.69 -15.74 -11.80
N ALA A 11 -0.43 -16.05 -12.47
CA ALA A 11 -0.52 -16.05 -13.93
C ALA A 11 -0.50 -14.65 -14.59
N LEU A 12 -0.80 -13.58 -13.85
CA LEU A 12 -0.90 -12.23 -14.40
C LEU A 12 0.46 -11.68 -14.87
N THR A 13 0.58 -11.24 -16.12
CA THR A 13 1.79 -10.50 -16.55
C THR A 13 1.76 -9.07 -16.00
N VAL A 14 2.77 -8.71 -15.18
CA VAL A 14 2.92 -7.35 -14.66
C VAL A 14 3.76 -6.52 -15.62
N ARG A 15 3.18 -5.46 -16.20
CA ARG A 15 3.88 -4.53 -17.10
C ARG A 15 4.03 -3.15 -16.46
N ARG A 16 3.13 -2.79 -15.55
CA ARG A 16 3.06 -1.50 -14.86
C ARG A 16 2.76 -1.72 -13.37
N PRO A 17 3.15 -0.78 -12.50
CA PRO A 17 2.81 -0.86 -11.08
C PRO A 17 1.30 -0.92 -10.83
N ASP A 18 0.50 -0.29 -11.71
CA ASP A 18 -0.95 -0.27 -11.57
C ASP A 18 -1.63 -1.60 -11.95
N ASP A 19 -0.89 -2.53 -12.56
CA ASP A 19 -1.37 -3.90 -12.84
C ASP A 19 -1.40 -4.76 -11.56
N VAL A 20 -0.74 -4.31 -10.49
CA VAL A 20 -0.63 -5.01 -9.20
C VAL A 20 -1.91 -4.79 -8.38
N ARG A 21 -2.99 -5.42 -8.84
CA ARG A 21 -4.33 -5.31 -8.25
C ARG A 21 -5.00 -6.67 -8.14
N THR A 22 -5.83 -6.84 -7.11
CA THR A 22 -6.74 -7.98 -7.03
C THR A 22 -7.86 -7.86 -8.06
N GLU A 23 -8.60 -8.93 -8.29
CA GLU A 23 -9.73 -8.93 -9.23
C GLU A 23 -10.80 -7.88 -8.86
N ALA A 24 -11.00 -7.66 -7.57
CA ALA A 24 -11.89 -6.62 -7.05
C ALA A 24 -11.31 -5.19 -7.16
N GLY A 25 -10.12 -5.02 -7.75
CA GLY A 25 -9.40 -3.75 -7.84
C GLY A 25 -8.69 -3.31 -6.55
N GLY A 26 -8.60 -4.20 -5.56
CA GLY A 26 -7.93 -3.98 -4.28
C GLY A 26 -6.40 -4.06 -4.39
N ALA A 27 -5.72 -3.76 -3.28
CA ALA A 27 -4.27 -3.95 -3.19
C ALA A 27 -3.93 -5.44 -3.10
N VAL A 28 -2.92 -5.88 -3.85
CA VAL A 28 -2.40 -7.25 -3.74
C VAL A 28 -1.63 -7.37 -2.41
N PRO A 29 -1.82 -8.44 -1.62
CA PRO A 29 -1.06 -8.64 -0.39
C PRO A 29 0.46 -8.57 -0.64
N LEU A 30 1.18 -7.82 0.21
CA LEU A 30 2.63 -7.65 0.08
C LEU A 30 3.41 -8.98 -0.02
N PRO A 31 3.07 -10.05 0.74
CA PRO A 31 3.74 -11.34 0.59
C PRO A 31 3.64 -11.93 -0.82
N TRP A 32 2.50 -11.75 -1.50
CA TRP A 32 2.30 -12.25 -2.86
C TRP A 32 3.07 -11.41 -3.90
N GLN A 33 3.21 -10.10 -3.67
CA GLN A 33 4.07 -9.25 -4.50
C GLN A 33 5.54 -9.65 -4.36
N MET A 34 5.99 -9.91 -3.13
CA MET A 34 7.37 -10.32 -2.82
C MET A 34 7.72 -11.70 -3.36
N GLU A 35 6.82 -12.67 -3.24
CA GLU A 35 6.96 -14.01 -3.85
C GLU A 35 7.23 -13.87 -5.35
N LYS A 36 6.35 -13.15 -6.06
CA LYS A 36 6.47 -12.95 -7.50
C LYS A 36 7.72 -12.16 -7.90
N LEU A 37 8.09 -11.15 -7.13
CA LEU A 37 9.34 -10.39 -7.34
C LEU A 37 10.56 -11.29 -7.19
N THR A 38 10.52 -12.23 -6.23
CA THR A 38 11.60 -13.21 -6.01
C THR A 38 11.75 -14.12 -7.23
N GLU A 39 10.64 -14.64 -7.79
CA GLU A 39 10.67 -15.45 -9.00
C GLU A 39 11.32 -14.72 -10.19
N TYR A 40 10.95 -13.46 -10.43
CA TYR A 40 11.59 -12.64 -11.47
C TYR A 40 13.09 -12.44 -11.22
N ASN A 41 13.48 -12.17 -9.97
CA ASN A 41 14.88 -11.97 -9.60
C ASN A 41 15.70 -13.26 -9.70
N ASP A 42 15.12 -14.41 -9.41
CA ASP A 42 15.77 -15.72 -9.56
C ASP A 42 16.06 -16.00 -11.03
N ARG A 43 15.08 -15.80 -11.92
CA ARG A 43 15.28 -15.89 -13.37
C ARG A 43 16.37 -14.94 -13.87
N LEU A 44 16.34 -13.68 -13.43
CA LEU A 44 17.36 -12.69 -13.82
C LEU A 44 18.76 -13.09 -13.29
N SER A 45 18.84 -13.64 -12.08
CA SER A 45 20.09 -14.12 -11.49
C SER A 45 20.64 -15.33 -12.24
N ASN A 46 19.77 -16.22 -12.72
CA ASN A 46 20.14 -17.36 -13.56
C ASN A 46 20.86 -16.96 -14.86
N ARG A 47 20.71 -15.71 -15.34
CA ARG A 47 21.49 -15.21 -16.50
C ARG A 47 23.00 -15.17 -16.24
N ARG A 48 23.43 -15.13 -14.98
CA ARG A 48 24.85 -15.09 -14.58
C ARG A 48 25.49 -16.48 -14.56
N LEU A 49 24.69 -17.55 -14.62
CA LEU A 49 25.19 -18.92 -14.63
C LEU A 49 25.78 -19.27 -16.01
N PRO A 50 26.80 -20.14 -16.08
CA PRO A 50 27.35 -20.65 -17.34
C PRO A 50 26.27 -21.26 -18.24
N ALA A 51 26.42 -21.18 -19.55
CA ALA A 51 25.44 -21.72 -20.50
C ALA A 51 25.27 -23.25 -20.39
N ASP A 52 26.32 -23.94 -19.94
CA ASP A 52 26.41 -25.39 -19.72
C ASP A 52 26.05 -25.82 -18.28
N PHE A 53 25.31 -24.99 -17.54
CA PHE A 53 24.84 -25.32 -16.20
C PHE A 53 24.06 -26.66 -16.22
N PRO A 54 24.35 -27.62 -15.31
CA PRO A 54 23.91 -29.01 -15.44
C PRO A 54 22.43 -29.25 -15.14
N TYR A 55 21.69 -28.21 -14.75
CA TYR A 55 20.26 -28.27 -14.44
C TYR A 55 19.48 -27.42 -15.44
N ASP A 56 18.29 -27.88 -15.79
CA ASP A 56 17.33 -27.08 -16.55
C ASP A 56 16.85 -25.92 -15.68
N ILE A 57 17.18 -24.70 -16.08
CA ILE A 57 16.89 -23.48 -15.34
C ILE A 57 16.27 -22.45 -16.28
N GLU A 58 15.21 -21.81 -15.81
CA GLU A 58 14.62 -20.69 -16.51
C GLU A 58 15.52 -19.46 -16.35
N ARG A 59 15.89 -18.85 -17.48
CA ARG A 59 16.74 -17.66 -17.52
C ARG A 59 15.92 -16.46 -17.93
N GLY A 60 16.03 -15.40 -17.14
CA GLY A 60 15.19 -14.23 -17.32
C GLY A 60 15.53 -13.44 -18.58
N ASP A 61 14.57 -12.65 -19.03
CA ASP A 61 14.66 -11.78 -20.19
C ASP A 61 14.41 -10.31 -19.83
N ALA A 62 14.15 -9.48 -20.85
CA ALA A 62 13.83 -8.07 -20.64
C ALA A 62 12.45 -7.87 -19.97
N ASP A 63 11.49 -8.75 -20.24
CA ASP A 63 10.15 -8.68 -19.65
C ASP A 63 10.22 -8.97 -18.15
N ASP A 64 11.04 -9.93 -17.72
CA ASP A 64 11.28 -10.19 -16.30
C ASP A 64 11.88 -8.96 -15.58
N SER A 65 12.82 -8.26 -16.22
CA SER A 65 13.41 -7.04 -15.65
C SER A 65 12.39 -5.91 -15.53
N LEU A 66 11.52 -5.75 -16.52
CA LEU A 66 10.46 -4.73 -16.47
C LEU A 66 9.38 -5.08 -15.43
N ALA A 67 9.03 -6.35 -15.32
CA ALA A 67 8.09 -6.83 -14.30
C ALA A 67 8.64 -6.64 -12.89
N ALA A 68 9.93 -6.92 -12.66
CA ALA A 68 10.59 -6.68 -11.38
C ALA A 68 10.59 -5.17 -11.01
N LEU A 69 10.85 -4.28 -11.97
CA LEU A 69 10.77 -2.82 -11.76
C LEU A 69 9.35 -2.35 -11.43
N ALA A 70 8.35 -2.89 -12.14
CA ALA A 70 6.94 -2.57 -11.90
C ALA A 70 6.50 -3.03 -10.49
N LEU A 71 6.86 -4.26 -10.09
CA LEU A 71 6.58 -4.80 -8.76
C LEU A 71 7.30 -4.01 -7.65
N GLY A 72 8.60 -3.75 -7.80
CA GLY A 72 9.36 -2.96 -6.83
C GLY A 72 8.78 -1.55 -6.66
N THR A 73 8.30 -0.95 -7.75
CA THR A 73 7.61 0.35 -7.69
C THR A 73 6.25 0.26 -6.99
N SER A 74 5.49 -0.81 -7.21
CA SER A 74 4.23 -1.06 -6.49
C SER A 74 4.47 -1.20 -4.99
N ILE A 75 5.42 -2.07 -4.60
CA ILE A 75 5.81 -2.30 -3.21
C ILE A 75 6.26 -0.99 -2.54
N ARG A 76 7.09 -0.19 -3.21
CA ARG A 76 7.51 1.13 -2.70
C ARG A 76 6.30 2.04 -2.44
N ARG A 77 5.35 2.11 -3.37
CA ARG A 77 4.12 2.91 -3.22
C ARG A 77 3.22 2.39 -2.09
N ASP A 78 3.23 1.09 -1.82
CA ASP A 78 2.49 0.50 -0.70
C ASP A 78 3.13 0.89 0.64
N ILE A 79 4.45 0.73 0.75
CA ILE A 79 5.23 1.13 1.93
C ILE A 79 5.10 2.63 2.21
N GLU A 80 5.21 3.49 1.19
CA GLU A 80 5.04 4.94 1.33
C GLU A 80 3.65 5.31 1.88
N ARG A 81 2.60 4.56 1.48
CA ARG A 81 1.25 4.75 2.01
C ARG A 81 1.10 4.29 3.46
N GLU A 82 1.78 3.19 3.83
CA GLU A 82 1.82 2.70 5.21
C GLU A 82 2.59 3.66 6.13
N HIS A 83 3.72 4.20 5.67
CA HIS A 83 4.52 5.16 6.44
C HIS A 83 3.68 6.31 6.96
N ALA A 84 2.82 6.91 6.13
CA ALA A 84 2.02 8.04 6.57
C ALA A 84 0.95 7.65 7.62
N SER A 85 0.43 6.42 7.57
CA SER A 85 -0.44 5.88 8.62
C SER A 85 0.32 5.70 9.93
N LEU A 86 1.54 5.13 9.87
CA LEU A 86 2.40 4.94 11.03
C LEU A 86 2.89 6.26 11.63
N VAL A 87 3.12 7.29 10.81
CA VAL A 87 3.41 8.66 11.28
C VAL A 87 2.22 9.18 12.09
N CYS A 88 1.00 9.02 11.60
CA CYS A 88 -0.21 9.44 12.35
C CYS A 88 -0.30 8.74 13.70
N GLU A 89 -0.17 7.41 13.70
CA GLU A 89 -0.21 6.58 14.91
C GLU A 89 0.91 6.95 15.91
N ALA A 90 2.14 7.15 15.44
CA ALA A 90 3.26 7.55 16.29
C ALA A 90 3.02 8.89 16.98
N ILE A 91 2.49 9.89 16.25
CA ILE A 91 2.15 11.20 16.83
C ILE A 91 0.99 11.08 17.83
N GLU A 92 -0.03 10.26 17.54
CA GLU A 92 -1.15 9.99 18.47
C GLU A 92 -0.68 9.32 19.76
N LEU A 93 0.34 8.47 19.67
CA LEU A 93 0.99 7.82 20.82
C LEU A 93 2.01 8.72 21.54
N GLY A 94 2.16 9.97 21.11
CA GLY A 94 3.00 10.97 21.79
C GLY A 94 4.46 11.02 21.33
N ALA A 95 4.82 10.39 20.21
CA ALA A 95 6.13 10.56 19.61
C ALA A 95 6.35 12.01 19.15
N THR A 96 7.58 12.48 19.24
CA THR A 96 7.98 13.78 18.69
C THR A 96 8.26 13.67 17.20
N TRP A 97 8.16 14.79 16.49
CA TRP A 97 8.52 14.86 15.07
C TRP A 97 9.97 14.46 14.79
N ASP A 98 10.89 14.73 15.71
CA ASP A 98 12.30 14.37 15.57
C ASP A 98 12.51 12.85 15.70
N GLN A 99 11.75 12.18 16.58
CA GLN A 99 11.78 10.71 16.70
C GLN A 99 11.22 10.04 15.46
N VAL A 100 10.12 10.58 14.91
CA VAL A 100 9.54 10.08 13.66
C VAL A 100 10.51 10.27 12.49
N ALA A 101 11.11 11.46 12.39
CA ALA A 101 12.10 11.79 11.36
C ALA A 101 13.30 10.85 11.42
N ALA A 102 13.85 10.61 12.61
CA ALA A 102 14.96 9.69 12.82
C ALA A 102 14.60 8.23 12.46
N ALA A 103 13.39 7.77 12.76
CA ALA A 103 12.94 6.42 12.42
C ALA A 103 12.78 6.20 10.91
N LEU A 104 12.42 7.25 10.17
CA LEU A 104 12.23 7.22 8.72
C LEU A 104 13.49 7.62 7.93
N ASP A 105 14.57 8.03 8.60
CA ASP A 105 15.78 8.60 8.01
C ASP A 105 15.50 9.78 7.05
N ILE A 106 14.63 10.69 7.50
CA ILE A 106 14.24 11.92 6.78
C ILE A 106 14.23 13.12 7.73
N SER A 107 13.99 14.32 7.21
CA SER A 107 13.75 15.50 8.03
C SER A 107 12.34 15.53 8.64
N ALA A 108 12.19 16.25 9.75
CA ALA A 108 10.89 16.48 10.38
C ALA A 108 9.88 17.18 9.45
N ASP A 109 10.35 18.02 8.52
CA ASP A 109 9.48 18.68 7.54
C ASP A 109 9.00 17.71 6.45
N GLU A 110 9.85 16.77 6.01
CA GLU A 110 9.44 15.68 5.13
C GLU A 110 8.42 14.77 5.82
N ALA A 111 8.63 14.43 7.11
CA ALA A 111 7.65 13.66 7.88
C ALA A 111 6.28 14.36 7.97
N ARG A 112 6.26 15.68 8.17
CA ARG A 112 5.02 16.49 8.14
C ARG A 112 4.39 16.52 6.76
N TYR A 113 5.20 16.58 5.70
CA TYR A 113 4.71 16.54 4.33
C TYR A 113 4.02 15.21 4.03
N LEU A 114 4.62 14.08 4.43
CA LEU A 114 4.02 12.75 4.28
C LEU A 114 2.64 12.66 4.95
N LEU A 115 2.52 13.17 6.19
CA LEU A 115 1.23 13.16 6.89
C LEU A 115 0.17 14.02 6.17
N ARG A 116 0.56 15.18 5.64
CA ARG A 116 -0.36 16.07 4.89
C ARG A 116 -0.85 15.41 3.61
N GLU A 117 0.05 14.83 2.83
CA GLU A 117 -0.31 14.15 1.58
C GLU A 117 -1.29 13.00 1.83
N TRP A 118 -1.06 12.24 2.90
CA TRP A 118 -1.96 11.17 3.32
C TRP A 118 -3.32 11.69 3.77
N ALA A 119 -3.36 12.74 4.61
CA ALA A 119 -4.62 13.35 5.05
C ALA A 119 -5.46 13.85 3.87
N ASP A 120 -4.81 14.47 2.87
CA ASP A 120 -5.46 14.88 1.63
C ASP A 120 -5.95 13.68 0.80
N GLY A 121 -5.19 12.59 0.78
CA GLY A 121 -5.59 11.31 0.18
C GLY A 121 -6.84 10.72 0.83
N GLN A 122 -6.88 10.66 2.16
CA GLN A 122 -8.04 10.20 2.93
C GLN A 122 -9.27 11.08 2.68
N ARG A 123 -9.08 12.40 2.61
CA ARG A 123 -10.15 13.35 2.27
C ARG A 123 -10.70 13.09 0.87
N ARG A 124 -9.84 12.91 -0.15
CA ARG A 124 -10.28 12.58 -1.52
C ARG A 124 -11.04 11.26 -1.56
N MET A 125 -10.55 10.23 -0.88
CA MET A 125 -11.22 8.94 -0.80
C MET A 125 -12.61 9.08 -0.16
N ARG A 126 -12.71 9.75 0.99
CA ARG A 126 -13.98 9.99 1.69
C ARG A 126 -14.99 10.72 0.81
N LEU A 127 -14.56 11.76 0.09
CA LEU A 127 -15.41 12.49 -0.85
C LEU A 127 -15.88 11.61 -2.01
N ARG A 128 -14.99 10.76 -2.57
CA ARG A 128 -15.35 9.81 -3.62
C ARG A 128 -16.37 8.77 -3.13
N CYS A 129 -16.19 8.22 -1.93
CA CYS A 129 -17.15 7.31 -1.33
C CYS A 129 -18.51 7.98 -1.09
N ALA A 130 -18.53 9.20 -0.56
CA ALA A 130 -19.75 9.98 -0.38
C ALA A 130 -20.47 10.23 -1.71
N PHE A 131 -19.73 10.57 -2.77
CA PHE A 131 -20.27 10.71 -4.12
C PHE A 131 -20.86 9.39 -4.65
N MET A 132 -20.12 8.28 -4.57
CA MET A 132 -20.61 6.97 -5.00
C MET A 132 -21.82 6.48 -4.18
N ALA A 133 -21.95 6.88 -2.92
CA ALA A 133 -23.13 6.61 -2.10
C ALA A 133 -24.35 7.46 -2.51
N ALA A 134 -24.13 8.69 -2.98
CA ALA A 134 -25.19 9.60 -3.42
C ALA A 134 -25.76 9.28 -4.82
N VAL A 135 -25.07 8.45 -5.63
CA VAL A 135 -25.61 8.00 -6.94
C VAL A 135 -26.73 6.97 -6.73
N PRO A 136 -27.97 7.23 -7.20
CA PRO A 136 -29.08 6.29 -7.05
C PRO A 136 -28.78 4.96 -7.76
N ALA A 137 -29.01 3.86 -7.04
CA ALA A 137 -28.56 2.53 -7.43
C ALA A 137 -29.36 1.96 -8.62
N GLY A 138 -28.78 2.02 -9.82
CA GLY A 138 -29.14 1.15 -10.93
C GLY A 138 -28.34 -0.14 -10.89
N ARG A 139 -28.92 -1.20 -10.29
CA ARG A 139 -28.48 -2.62 -10.23
C ARG A 139 -27.06 -2.93 -9.68
N GLY A 140 -27.05 -3.72 -8.60
CA GLY A 140 -25.93 -4.60 -8.21
C GLY A 140 -24.75 -3.92 -7.52
N ARG A 141 -24.90 -3.53 -6.26
CA ARG A 141 -23.76 -3.06 -5.44
C ARG A 141 -23.09 -4.24 -4.74
N SER A 142 -21.77 -4.32 -4.89
CA SER A 142 -20.89 -4.97 -3.91
C SER A 142 -20.63 -3.99 -2.76
N PRO A 143 -20.64 -4.40 -1.49
CA PRO A 143 -20.30 -3.51 -0.38
C PRO A 143 -18.87 -3.02 -0.54
N CYS A 144 -18.65 -1.70 -0.47
CA CYS A 144 -17.30 -1.17 -0.41
C CYS A 144 -16.67 -1.64 0.90
N TRP A 145 -15.42 -2.09 0.84
CA TRP A 145 -14.59 -2.65 1.92
C TRP A 145 -14.42 -1.78 3.19
N SER A 146 -15.17 -0.67 3.33
CA SER A 146 -14.97 0.38 4.33
C SER A 146 -15.98 0.40 5.47
N GLU A 147 -16.88 -0.58 5.61
CA GLU A 147 -17.79 -0.62 6.77
C GLU A 147 -17.05 -0.75 8.11
N TRP A 148 -15.83 -1.32 8.11
CA TRP A 148 -14.96 -1.38 9.29
C TRP A 148 -14.14 -0.10 9.50
N SER A 149 -13.56 0.49 8.46
CA SER A 149 -12.70 1.67 8.59
C SER A 149 -13.49 2.97 8.85
N CYS A 150 -14.72 3.10 8.34
CA CYS A 150 -15.54 4.29 8.54
C CYS A 150 -16.14 4.39 9.96
N ARG A 151 -16.35 3.27 10.65
CA ARG A 151 -16.88 3.27 12.03
C ARG A 151 -15.82 3.73 13.03
N ALA A 152 -14.58 3.29 12.87
CA ALA A 152 -13.46 3.68 13.73
C ALA A 152 -13.15 5.19 13.69
N SER A 153 -13.25 5.83 12.51
CA SER A 153 -12.99 7.28 12.38
C SER A 153 -14.15 8.18 12.82
N ALA A 154 -15.37 7.66 12.98
CA ALA A 154 -16.51 8.43 13.50
C ALA A 154 -16.53 8.49 15.03
N GLU A 155 -15.99 7.47 15.71
CA GLU A 155 -15.94 7.38 17.17
C GLU A 155 -14.72 8.10 17.78
N ALA A 156 -13.61 8.20 17.05
CA ALA A 156 -12.39 8.90 17.51
C ALA A 156 -12.48 10.46 17.47
N GLY A 157 -13.61 11.01 17.00
CA GLY A 157 -13.79 12.46 16.79
C GLY A 157 -14.39 13.26 17.94
N VAL A 158 -14.73 12.66 19.08
CA VAL A 158 -15.36 13.37 20.21
C VAL A 158 -14.79 12.92 21.56
N GLN A 159 -13.60 13.42 21.90
CA GLN A 159 -13.28 13.75 23.28
C GLN A 159 -12.23 14.87 23.32
N ARG A 160 -12.73 16.11 23.17
CA ARG A 160 -11.96 17.31 23.51
C ARG A 160 -11.59 17.22 24.98
N VAL A 161 -10.29 17.11 25.26
CA VAL A 161 -9.70 17.52 26.52
C VAL A 161 -9.94 19.02 26.66
N ALA A 162 -10.88 19.40 27.53
CA ALA A 162 -11.04 20.78 27.98
C ALA A 162 -10.10 21.01 29.16
N VAL A 163 -8.96 21.64 28.90
CA VAL A 163 -8.11 22.22 29.95
C VAL A 163 -8.78 23.52 30.42
N SER A 164 -9.07 23.61 31.72
CA SER A 164 -9.60 24.80 32.39
C SER A 164 -8.65 26.01 32.26
N PRO A 165 -9.19 27.24 32.23
CA PRO A 165 -8.48 28.39 32.77
C PRO A 165 -9.17 28.85 34.06
N THR A 166 -8.42 28.82 35.16
CA THR A 166 -8.65 29.62 36.35
C THR A 166 -8.55 31.10 36.02
N CYS A 167 -9.51 31.90 36.49
CA CYS A 167 -9.31 33.27 36.99
C CYS A 167 -10.50 33.58 37.92
N GLY A 168 -10.19 34.16 39.08
CA GLY A 168 -11.16 34.55 40.11
C GLY A 168 -11.89 35.85 39.82
#